data_AF-A0A9D0HGS2-F1
#
_entry.id   AF-A0A9D0HGS2-F1
#
_cell.length_a   1.000
_cell.length_b   1.000
_cell.length_c   1.000
_cell.angle_alpha   90.00
_cell.angle_beta   90.00
_cell.angle_gamma   90.00
#
_symmetry.space_group_name_H-M   'P 1'
#
loop_
_entity.id
_entity.type
_entity.pdbx_description
1 polymer ?
#
loop_
_entity_poly.entity_id
_entity_poly.type
_entity_poly.pdbx_seq_one_letter_code
_entity_poly.pdbx_strand_id
1 'polypeptide(L)'
;MVKKTNNSGARRRGAQGSGGDGSAAKGSDRGRRSRRSRAAAKPRRSGRKRAAKPARPRKDRIAIVAGLRTPFTKSGTALKRMRTIDLATACVKELVQRSELDPGEIGLCVYGQVVPSVDWLNIARDTVLGAGLPRDIEAYSVSRACATSIQAMTDVAQTIASGHHAVAIAGGADSTTDVPLKVSPRLRDALLGLQKAKTMAARLKLIRSLSPRDLLPQAPGFNREPSTGEQMGQAAEKMAKLNQISRQQQDEIAYRSHANAARAWENGVYADEVMTLFPAPYDKP
;
A
#
# COMPACT_ATOMS: atom_id res chain seq x y z
N MET A 1 3.27 4.24 -6.06
CA MET A 1 4.16 3.88 -7.19
C MET A 1 5.57 3.65 -6.68
N VAL A 2 6.23 2.60 -7.15
CA VAL A 2 7.54 2.16 -6.66
C VAL A 2 8.52 2.06 -7.83
N LYS A 3 9.72 2.62 -7.69
CA LYS A 3 10.76 2.66 -8.73
C LYS A 3 12.11 2.26 -8.18
N LYS A 4 12.90 1.56 -9.00
CA LYS A 4 14.31 1.27 -8.77
C LYS A 4 15.13 2.56 -8.92
N THR A 5 16.01 2.87 -7.96
CA THR A 5 16.86 4.09 -8.02
C THR A 5 18.34 3.73 -8.13
N ASN A 6 19.01 4.31 -9.13
CA ASN A 6 20.46 4.23 -9.27
C ASN A 6 21.14 5.27 -8.37
N ASN A 7 22.05 4.84 -7.49
CA ASN A 7 22.74 5.74 -6.57
C ASN A 7 24.02 6.33 -7.19
N SER A 8 23.88 7.01 -8.34
CA SER A 8 24.94 7.76 -9.01
C SER A 8 24.57 9.25 -9.05
N GLY A 9 24.74 9.99 -7.95
CA GLY A 9 24.53 11.45 -8.02
C GLY A 9 24.49 12.26 -6.72
N ALA A 10 24.27 11.67 -5.54
CA ALA A 10 24.15 12.45 -4.31
C ALA A 10 25.52 12.71 -3.64
N ARG A 11 26.35 13.58 -4.21
CA ARG A 11 27.44 14.24 -3.45
C ARG A 11 26.93 15.58 -2.90
N ARG A 12 26.86 15.66 -1.56
CA ARG A 12 26.68 16.90 -0.80
C ARG A 12 27.76 17.91 -1.20
N ARG A 13 27.38 19.10 -1.67
CA ARG A 13 28.26 20.28 -1.74
C ARG A 13 28.38 20.84 -0.32
N GLY A 14 29.46 20.52 0.37
CA GLY A 14 29.85 21.20 1.61
C GLY A 14 30.53 22.51 1.26
N ALA A 15 29.98 23.62 1.76
CA ALA A 15 30.59 24.94 1.70
C ALA A 15 31.93 24.92 2.45
N GLN A 16 33.03 25.19 1.75
CA GLN A 16 34.30 25.56 2.36
C GLN A 16 34.30 27.08 2.53
N GLY A 17 34.25 27.52 3.80
CA GLY A 17 34.47 28.91 4.17
C GLY A 17 35.94 29.28 4.03
N SER A 18 36.18 30.39 3.34
CA SER A 18 37.45 31.10 3.27
C SER A 18 37.64 31.94 4.54
N GLY A 19 38.56 31.53 5.41
CA GLY A 19 39.07 32.35 6.50
C GLY A 19 40.56 32.55 6.30
N GLY A 20 40.94 33.70 5.73
CA GLY A 20 42.31 34.18 5.72
C GLY A 20 42.44 35.25 6.80
N ASP A 21 43.29 35.00 7.79
CA ASP A 21 43.74 36.03 8.73
C ASP A 21 45.26 36.08 8.73
N GLY A 22 45.76 37.30 8.51
CA GLY A 22 47.16 37.64 8.43
C GLY A 22 47.81 37.83 9.79
N SER A 23 49.02 37.29 9.88
CA SER A 23 50.23 37.91 10.46
C SER A 23 50.11 38.70 11.77
N ALA A 24 50.59 38.09 12.86
CA ALA A 24 51.13 38.80 14.02
C ALA A 24 52.60 38.40 14.24
N ALA A 25 53.45 39.42 14.35
CA ALA A 25 54.88 39.35 14.61
C ALA A 25 55.21 38.82 16.02
N LYS A 26 56.40 38.20 16.16
CA LYS A 26 57.47 38.58 17.11
C LYS A 26 58.57 37.51 17.12
N GLY A 27 59.81 37.98 17.19
CA GLY A 27 61.02 37.16 17.13
C GLY A 27 61.56 36.70 18.49
N SER A 28 62.88 36.51 18.48
CA SER A 28 63.78 36.01 19.55
C SER A 28 63.76 34.48 19.73
N ASP A 29 64.83 33.78 20.07
CA ASP A 29 66.29 33.96 20.10
C ASP A 29 66.85 32.59 20.58
N ARG A 30 68.10 32.28 20.23
CA ARG A 30 69.03 31.34 20.89
C ARG A 30 68.59 29.93 21.31
N GLY A 31 69.07 28.99 20.49
CA GLY A 31 69.93 27.84 20.82
C GLY A 31 69.95 27.22 22.23
N ARG A 32 69.77 25.89 22.28
CA ARG A 32 70.65 24.98 23.04
C ARG A 32 70.53 23.53 22.56
N ARG A 33 71.68 22.93 22.24
CA ARG A 33 71.85 21.50 21.95
C ARG A 33 71.46 20.65 23.17
N SER A 34 70.78 19.53 22.95
CA SER A 34 71.09 18.32 23.72
C SER A 34 70.90 17.06 22.86
N ARG A 35 71.98 16.27 22.80
CA ARG A 35 72.07 14.96 22.15
C ARG A 35 71.37 13.94 23.04
N ARG A 36 70.48 13.12 22.49
CA ARG A 36 70.18 11.78 23.06
C ARG A 36 70.04 10.72 21.97
N SER A 37 71.08 9.89 21.93
CA SER A 37 71.10 8.43 21.72
C SER A 37 70.19 7.80 20.65
N ARG A 38 70.83 7.32 19.58
CA ARG A 38 70.35 6.22 18.74
C ARG A 38 70.16 4.96 19.59
N ALA A 39 68.92 4.49 19.73
CA ALA A 39 68.61 3.16 20.23
C ALA A 39 68.00 2.31 19.11
N ALA A 40 68.45 1.07 19.03
CA ALA A 40 68.27 0.13 17.93
C ALA A 40 66.80 -0.22 17.62
N ALA A 41 66.51 -0.38 16.33
CA ALA A 41 65.20 -0.79 15.81
C ALA A 41 64.86 -2.24 16.17
N LYS A 42 63.67 -2.46 16.77
CA LYS A 42 63.08 -3.80 16.93
C LYS A 42 62.36 -4.22 15.63
N PRO A 43 62.37 -5.50 15.24
CA PRO A 43 61.79 -5.95 13.99
C PRO A 43 60.26 -5.81 14.02
N ARG A 44 59.70 -5.21 12.95
CA ARG A 44 58.25 -5.08 12.76
C ARG A 44 57.65 -6.48 12.58
N ARG A 45 56.82 -6.91 13.53
CA ARG A 45 55.91 -8.05 13.35
C ARG A 45 55.03 -7.76 12.12
N SER A 46 55.11 -8.62 11.11
CA SER A 46 54.26 -8.55 9.93
C SER A 46 52.80 -8.74 10.35
N GLY A 47 52.06 -7.64 10.47
CA GLY A 47 50.61 -7.69 10.66
C GLY A 47 49.97 -8.40 9.47
N ARG A 48 49.34 -9.55 9.71
CA ARG A 48 48.43 -10.18 8.75
C ARG A 48 47.39 -9.12 8.37
N LYS A 49 47.44 -8.62 7.13
CA LYS A 49 46.38 -7.77 6.58
C LYS A 49 45.09 -8.57 6.69
N ARG A 50 44.17 -8.11 7.55
CA ARG A 50 42.80 -8.63 7.61
C ARG A 50 42.24 -8.49 6.19
N ALA A 51 41.93 -9.60 5.54
CA ALA A 51 41.30 -9.59 4.23
C ALA A 51 40.04 -8.70 4.31
N ALA A 52 39.97 -7.69 3.45
CA ALA A 52 38.78 -6.87 3.35
C ALA A 52 37.61 -7.80 3.03
N LYS A 53 36.53 -7.74 3.83
CA LYS A 53 35.29 -8.46 3.53
C LYS A 53 34.90 -8.10 2.08
N PRO A 54 34.55 -9.07 1.23
CA PRO A 54 34.08 -8.77 -0.11
C PRO A 54 32.91 -7.79 0.02
N ALA A 55 32.99 -6.67 -0.70
CA ALA A 55 31.89 -5.72 -0.75
C ALA A 55 30.67 -6.49 -1.25
N ARG A 56 29.61 -6.58 -0.42
CA ARG A 56 28.33 -7.14 -0.86
C ARG A 56 27.93 -6.39 -2.14
N PRO A 57 27.49 -7.09 -3.21
CA PRO A 57 27.00 -6.40 -4.40
C PRO A 57 25.97 -5.37 -3.94
N ARG A 58 26.13 -4.13 -4.40
CA ARG A 58 25.24 -3.04 -3.99
C ARG A 58 23.85 -3.39 -4.48
N LYS A 59 23.00 -3.88 -3.57
CA LYS A 59 21.59 -4.15 -3.86
C LYS A 59 20.97 -2.83 -4.30
N ASP A 60 20.38 -2.83 -5.49
CA ASP A 60 19.68 -1.67 -6.00
C ASP A 60 18.62 -1.22 -4.99
N ARG A 61 18.51 0.10 -4.81
CA ARG A 61 17.58 0.65 -3.81
C ARG A 61 16.21 0.81 -4.43
N ILE A 62 15.20 0.40 -3.67
CA ILE A 62 13.80 0.56 -4.02
C ILE A 62 13.28 1.82 -3.32
N ALA A 63 12.55 2.67 -4.05
CA ALA A 63 11.94 3.88 -3.52
C ALA A 63 10.47 3.96 -3.88
N ILE A 64 9.66 4.52 -2.98
CA ILE A 64 8.32 4.99 -3.30
C ILE A 64 8.50 6.38 -3.90
N VAL A 65 8.05 6.58 -5.14
CA VAL A 65 8.23 7.84 -5.87
C VAL A 65 6.99 8.72 -5.88
N ALA A 66 5.82 8.11 -5.71
CA ALA A 66 4.54 8.80 -5.62
C ALA A 66 3.53 7.96 -4.83
N GLY A 67 2.62 8.62 -4.13
CA GLY A 67 1.50 8.01 -3.42
C GLY A 67 0.27 8.89 -3.55
N LEU A 68 -0.90 8.26 -3.66
CA LEU A 68 -2.18 8.95 -3.79
C LEU A 68 -3.28 8.02 -3.29
N ARG A 69 -4.38 8.61 -2.79
CA ARG A 69 -5.62 7.89 -2.52
C ARG A 69 -6.83 8.76 -2.80
N THR A 70 -7.98 8.08 -2.97
CA THR A 70 -9.28 8.73 -2.93
C THR A 70 -9.62 9.19 -1.50
N PRO A 71 -10.60 10.09 -1.33
CA PRO A 71 -11.15 10.38 -0.01
C PRO A 71 -11.74 9.11 0.62
N PHE A 72 -11.49 8.90 1.91
CA PHE A 72 -12.19 7.87 2.67
C PHE A 72 -13.51 8.46 3.17
N THR A 73 -14.62 7.82 2.79
CA THR A 73 -15.96 8.30 3.13
C THR A 73 -16.74 7.21 3.85
N LYS A 74 -17.74 7.61 4.64
CA LYS A 74 -18.62 6.66 5.32
C LYS A 74 -19.41 5.87 4.26
N SER A 75 -19.50 4.55 4.44
CA SER A 75 -20.27 3.68 3.54
C SER A 75 -21.69 4.20 3.33
N GLY A 76 -22.19 4.14 2.09
CA GLY A 76 -23.52 4.62 1.73
C GLY A 76 -23.69 6.14 1.64
N THR A 77 -22.61 6.93 1.75
CA THR A 77 -22.67 8.40 1.71
C THR A 77 -22.15 8.97 0.38
N ALA A 78 -21.08 9.77 0.39
CA ALA A 78 -20.62 10.57 -0.75
C ALA A 78 -20.21 9.74 -1.97
N LEU A 79 -19.61 8.56 -1.77
CA LEU A 79 -19.13 7.70 -2.86
C LEU A 79 -20.05 6.49 -3.14
N LYS A 80 -21.32 6.51 -2.67
CA LYS A 80 -22.23 5.36 -2.73
C LYS A 80 -22.56 4.85 -4.14
N ARG A 81 -22.35 5.68 -5.16
CA ARG A 81 -22.63 5.35 -6.58
C ARG A 81 -21.38 4.89 -7.32
N MET A 82 -20.22 4.91 -6.68
CA MET A 82 -18.97 4.42 -7.26
C MET A 82 -18.75 2.98 -6.86
N ARG A 83 -18.46 2.14 -7.84
CA ARG A 83 -18.03 0.75 -7.63
C ARG A 83 -16.56 0.72 -7.25
N THR A 84 -16.11 -0.40 -6.72
CA THR A 84 -14.72 -0.59 -6.29
C THR A 84 -13.73 -0.32 -7.44
N ILE A 85 -14.08 -0.76 -8.65
CA ILE A 85 -13.28 -0.53 -9.86
C ILE A 85 -13.20 0.96 -10.26
N ASP A 86 -14.26 1.73 -10.03
CA ASP A 86 -14.30 3.15 -10.38
C ASP A 86 -13.34 3.94 -9.49
N LEU A 87 -13.29 3.59 -8.19
CA LEU A 87 -12.36 4.17 -7.21
C LEU A 87 -10.90 3.83 -7.54
N ALA A 88 -10.63 2.56 -7.86
CA ALA A 88 -9.30 2.09 -8.22
C ALA A 88 -8.80 2.79 -9.50
N THR A 89 -9.64 2.83 -10.53
CA THR A 89 -9.36 3.46 -11.82
C THR A 89 -9.07 4.95 -11.67
N ALA A 90 -9.92 5.68 -10.94
CA ALA A 90 -9.74 7.11 -10.73
C ALA A 90 -8.42 7.41 -10.00
N CYS A 91 -8.12 6.65 -8.93
CA CYS A 91 -6.90 6.81 -8.15
C CYS A 91 -5.63 6.54 -8.97
N VAL A 92 -5.60 5.42 -9.72
CA VAL A 92 -4.42 5.06 -10.52
C VAL A 92 -4.22 6.03 -11.68
N LYS A 93 -5.30 6.46 -12.34
CA LYS A 93 -5.22 7.44 -13.42
C LYS A 93 -4.62 8.77 -12.94
N GLU A 94 -5.14 9.31 -11.84
CA GLU A 94 -4.62 10.54 -11.24
C GLU A 94 -3.18 10.38 -10.74
N LEU A 95 -2.85 9.24 -10.10
CA LEU A 95 -1.49 8.94 -9.63
C LEU A 95 -0.48 8.98 -10.78
N VAL A 96 -0.79 8.33 -11.91
CA VAL A 96 0.10 8.31 -13.08
C VAL A 96 0.22 9.72 -13.66
N GLN A 97 -0.89 10.44 -13.81
CA GLN A 97 -0.90 11.82 -14.29
C GLN A 97 -0.04 12.77 -13.43
N ARG A 98 -0.14 12.68 -12.10
CA ARG A 98 0.65 13.50 -11.16
C ARG A 98 2.12 13.08 -11.07
N SER A 99 2.44 11.85 -11.43
CA SER A 99 3.80 11.31 -11.30
C SER A 99 4.75 11.76 -12.42
N GLU A 100 4.22 12.38 -13.49
CA GLU A 100 4.98 12.78 -14.69
C GLU A 100 5.84 11.64 -15.29
N LEU A 101 5.46 10.39 -15.03
CA LEU A 101 6.13 9.21 -15.56
C LEU A 101 5.49 8.80 -16.88
N ASP A 102 6.32 8.39 -17.83
CA ASP A 102 5.85 7.71 -19.03
C ASP A 102 5.14 6.41 -18.62
N PRO A 103 3.83 6.24 -18.95
CA PRO A 103 3.11 5.00 -18.68
C PRO A 103 3.80 3.74 -19.22
N GLY A 104 4.61 3.88 -20.29
CA GLY A 104 5.40 2.78 -20.87
C GLY A 104 6.55 2.28 -19.98
N GLU A 105 6.96 3.03 -18.95
CA GLU A 105 7.96 2.54 -17.97
C GLU A 105 7.37 1.54 -16.96
N ILE A 106 6.05 1.54 -16.78
CA ILE A 106 5.37 0.76 -15.74
C ILE A 106 5.27 -0.69 -16.22
N GLY A 107 6.02 -1.60 -15.59
CA GLY A 107 5.99 -3.02 -15.98
C GLY A 107 4.93 -3.85 -15.27
N LEU A 108 4.50 -3.43 -14.08
CA LEU A 108 3.63 -4.23 -13.20
C LEU A 108 2.63 -3.37 -12.41
N CYS A 109 1.40 -3.86 -12.26
CA CYS A 109 0.40 -3.36 -11.33
C CYS A 109 -0.10 -4.48 -10.40
N VAL A 110 0.18 -4.36 -9.10
CA VAL A 110 -0.40 -5.23 -8.08
C VAL A 110 -1.45 -4.44 -7.31
N TYR A 111 -2.71 -4.86 -7.39
CA TYR A 111 -3.81 -4.11 -6.79
C TYR A 111 -4.80 -5.07 -6.14
N GLY A 112 -5.12 -4.83 -4.88
CA GLY A 112 -5.95 -5.76 -4.11
C GLY A 112 -7.32 -5.22 -3.71
N GLN A 113 -8.21 -6.15 -3.39
CA GLN A 113 -9.55 -5.92 -2.84
C GLN A 113 -9.83 -7.03 -1.81
N VAL A 114 -10.47 -6.69 -0.69
CA VAL A 114 -10.79 -7.68 0.34
C VAL A 114 -12.04 -8.45 -0.04
N VAL A 115 -13.10 -7.73 -0.41
CA VAL A 115 -14.32 -8.36 -0.94
C VAL A 115 -14.21 -8.37 -2.46
N PRO A 116 -13.97 -9.54 -3.08
CA PRO A 116 -13.79 -9.59 -4.53
C PRO A 116 -15.09 -9.27 -5.25
N SER A 117 -15.00 -8.43 -6.27
CA SER A 117 -16.05 -8.32 -7.29
C SER A 117 -16.18 -9.63 -8.07
N VAL A 118 -17.41 -9.96 -8.45
CA VAL A 118 -17.70 -11.07 -9.39
C VAL A 118 -17.61 -10.62 -10.85
N ASP A 119 -17.64 -9.31 -11.09
CA ASP A 119 -17.54 -8.71 -12.42
C ASP A 119 -16.07 -8.44 -12.80
N TRP A 120 -15.23 -8.09 -11.81
CA TRP A 120 -13.79 -7.83 -11.98
C TRP A 120 -12.96 -8.74 -11.08
N LEU A 121 -12.75 -9.97 -11.54
CA LEU A 121 -11.98 -10.98 -10.82
C LEU A 121 -10.52 -10.56 -10.60
N ASN A 122 -9.95 -9.83 -11.56
CA ASN A 122 -8.62 -9.24 -11.48
C ASN A 122 -8.74 -7.71 -11.52
N ILE A 123 -9.11 -7.11 -10.38
CA ILE A 123 -9.27 -5.66 -10.25
C ILE A 123 -8.01 -4.90 -10.68
N ALA A 124 -6.80 -5.47 -10.51
CA ALA A 124 -5.58 -4.81 -10.96
C ALA A 124 -5.54 -4.66 -12.48
N ARG A 125 -5.91 -5.72 -13.21
CA ARG A 125 -5.96 -5.69 -14.67
C ARG A 125 -7.03 -4.72 -15.17
N ASP A 126 -8.22 -4.77 -14.59
CA ASP A 126 -9.30 -3.87 -14.97
C ASP A 126 -8.97 -2.41 -14.63
N THR A 127 -8.21 -2.16 -13.55
CA THR A 127 -7.74 -0.83 -13.19
C THR A 127 -6.73 -0.28 -14.21
N VAL A 128 -5.78 -1.11 -14.67
CA VAL A 128 -4.82 -0.73 -15.72
C VAL A 128 -5.56 -0.32 -17.00
N LEU A 129 -6.52 -1.15 -17.45
CA LEU A 129 -7.29 -0.88 -18.65
C LEU A 129 -8.21 0.34 -18.50
N GLY A 130 -8.90 0.45 -17.37
CA GLY A 130 -9.78 1.57 -17.05
C GLY A 130 -9.04 2.90 -16.93
N ALA A 131 -7.80 2.88 -16.46
CA ALA A 131 -6.96 4.07 -16.37
C ALA A 131 -6.34 4.48 -17.73
N GLY A 132 -6.54 3.68 -18.80
CA GLY A 132 -6.00 3.94 -20.13
C GLY A 132 -4.50 3.68 -20.24
N LEU A 133 -3.94 2.84 -19.35
CA LEU A 133 -2.53 2.48 -19.37
C LEU A 133 -2.22 1.42 -20.45
N PRO A 134 -0.95 1.27 -20.88
CA PRO A 134 -0.55 0.26 -21.85
C PRO A 134 -1.03 -1.16 -21.51
N ARG A 135 -1.43 -1.91 -22.54
CA ARG A 135 -2.08 -3.23 -22.38
C ARG A 135 -1.08 -4.34 -22.03
N ASP A 136 0.19 -4.12 -22.27
CA ASP A 136 1.32 -5.01 -21.98
C ASP A 136 1.77 -4.97 -20.52
N ILE A 137 1.28 -4.01 -19.71
CA ILE A 137 1.52 -3.97 -18.27
C ILE A 137 0.96 -5.25 -17.62
N GLU A 138 1.83 -5.98 -16.93
CA GLU A 138 1.43 -7.14 -16.13
C GLU A 138 0.56 -6.68 -14.96
N ALA A 139 -0.51 -7.43 -14.67
CA ALA A 139 -1.39 -7.06 -13.56
C ALA A 139 -2.04 -8.26 -12.91
N TYR A 140 -2.01 -8.30 -11.58
CA TYR A 140 -2.70 -9.32 -10.81
C TYR A 140 -3.21 -8.79 -9.48
N SER A 141 -4.27 -9.43 -9.00
CA SER A 141 -4.92 -9.09 -7.75
C SER A 141 -4.46 -9.95 -6.60
N VAL A 142 -4.35 -9.32 -5.43
CA VAL A 142 -4.02 -9.97 -4.17
C VAL A 142 -5.11 -9.71 -3.15
N SER A 143 -5.25 -10.63 -2.19
CA SER A 143 -6.11 -10.44 -1.03
C SER A 143 -5.44 -11.02 0.20
N ARG A 144 -5.33 -10.20 1.25
CA ARG A 144 -4.79 -10.55 2.57
C ARG A 144 -5.53 -9.78 3.66
N ALA A 145 -6.86 -9.86 3.65
CA ALA A 145 -7.74 -9.13 4.58
C ALA A 145 -7.33 -7.63 4.68
N CYS A 146 -7.35 -7.04 5.87
CA CYS A 146 -6.96 -5.63 6.06
C CYS A 146 -5.51 -5.31 5.62
N ALA A 147 -4.64 -6.32 5.45
CA ALA A 147 -3.26 -6.14 5.02
C ALA A 147 -3.08 -6.22 3.48
N THR A 148 -4.16 -6.24 2.71
CA THR A 148 -4.15 -6.44 1.26
C THR A 148 -3.28 -5.44 0.50
N SER A 149 -3.40 -4.13 0.77
CA SER A 149 -2.58 -3.11 0.09
C SER A 149 -1.10 -3.19 0.49
N ILE A 150 -0.79 -3.60 1.73
CA ILE A 150 0.58 -3.84 2.20
C ILE A 150 1.18 -5.08 1.52
N GLN A 151 0.37 -6.12 1.30
CA GLN A 151 0.78 -7.29 0.52
C GLN A 151 1.14 -6.87 -0.91
N ALA A 152 0.31 -6.05 -1.57
CA ALA A 152 0.61 -5.53 -2.91
C ALA A 152 1.93 -4.75 -2.96
N MET A 153 2.21 -3.90 -1.96
CA MET A 153 3.49 -3.21 -1.85
C MET A 153 4.67 -4.17 -1.66
N THR A 154 4.48 -5.24 -0.87
CA THR A 154 5.50 -6.26 -0.61
C THR A 154 5.84 -7.01 -1.88
N ASP A 155 4.83 -7.45 -2.62
CA ASP A 155 4.97 -8.14 -3.91
C ASP A 155 5.71 -7.29 -4.94
N VAL A 156 5.32 -6.02 -5.08
CA VAL A 156 6.01 -5.06 -5.96
C VAL A 156 7.47 -4.89 -5.54
N ALA A 157 7.73 -4.69 -4.25
CA ALA A 157 9.10 -4.52 -3.76
C ALA A 157 9.95 -5.77 -4.02
N GLN A 158 9.40 -6.97 -3.84
CA GLN A 158 10.11 -8.22 -4.14
C GLN A 158 10.40 -8.39 -5.63
N THR A 159 9.45 -7.99 -6.47
CA THR A 159 9.59 -8.09 -7.93
C THR A 159 10.62 -7.10 -8.48
N ILE A 160 10.69 -5.90 -7.91
CA ILE A 160 11.75 -4.93 -8.22
C ILE A 160 13.10 -5.40 -7.66
N ALA A 161 13.13 -5.95 -6.44
CA ALA A 161 14.36 -6.45 -5.82
C ALA A 161 14.98 -7.62 -6.58
N SER A 162 14.16 -8.44 -7.23
CA SER A 162 14.59 -9.57 -8.07
C SER A 162 14.98 -9.16 -9.49
N GLY A 163 14.69 -7.92 -9.89
CA GLY A 163 15.07 -7.38 -11.19
C GLY A 163 14.11 -7.70 -12.33
N HIS A 164 12.93 -8.26 -12.04
CA HIS A 164 11.91 -8.53 -13.06
C HIS A 164 11.24 -7.25 -13.57
N HIS A 165 11.06 -6.25 -12.70
CA HIS A 165 10.46 -4.95 -13.05
C HIS A 165 11.26 -3.79 -12.46
N ALA A 166 11.27 -2.64 -13.14
CA ALA A 166 11.95 -1.43 -12.66
C ALA A 166 10.98 -0.41 -12.03
N VAL A 167 9.76 -0.32 -12.56
CA VAL A 167 8.69 0.56 -12.10
C VAL A 167 7.40 -0.24 -11.99
N ALA A 168 6.67 -0.06 -10.90
CA ALA A 168 5.42 -0.74 -10.66
C ALA A 168 4.44 0.06 -9.79
N ILE A 169 3.16 -0.26 -9.94
CA ILE A 169 2.06 0.25 -9.14
C ILE A 169 1.69 -0.80 -8.08
N ALA A 170 1.55 -0.36 -6.84
CA ALA A 170 1.01 -1.15 -5.74
C ALA A 170 -0.13 -0.36 -5.09
N GLY A 171 -1.23 -1.03 -4.76
CA GLY A 171 -2.36 -0.40 -4.08
C GLY A 171 -3.49 -1.35 -3.73
N GLY A 172 -4.63 -0.77 -3.40
CA GLY A 172 -5.87 -1.51 -3.16
C GLY A 172 -7.09 -0.59 -3.15
N ALA A 173 -8.27 -1.18 -3.36
CA ALA A 173 -9.54 -0.50 -3.25
C ALA A 173 -10.58 -1.45 -2.65
N ASP A 174 -11.49 -0.89 -1.86
CA ASP A 174 -12.66 -1.60 -1.35
C ASP A 174 -13.84 -0.61 -1.31
N SER A 175 -15.05 -1.13 -1.56
CA SER A 175 -16.30 -0.40 -1.33
C SER A 175 -17.28 -1.32 -0.63
N THR A 176 -17.60 -1.00 0.63
CA THR A 176 -18.64 -1.71 1.40
C THR A 176 -20.06 -1.41 0.90
N THR A 177 -20.21 -0.47 -0.03
CA THR A 177 -21.48 -0.20 -0.72
C THR A 177 -21.68 -1.12 -1.92
N ASP A 178 -20.59 -1.57 -2.53
CA ASP A 178 -20.54 -2.38 -3.76
C ASP A 178 -20.26 -3.86 -3.44
N VAL A 179 -20.91 -4.40 -2.40
CA VAL A 179 -20.70 -5.79 -2.00
C VAL A 179 -21.77 -6.69 -2.62
N PRO A 180 -21.38 -7.79 -3.30
CA PRO A 180 -22.33 -8.78 -3.78
C PRO A 180 -23.24 -9.32 -2.68
N LEU A 181 -24.54 -9.35 -2.95
CA LEU A 181 -25.53 -9.95 -2.07
C LEU A 181 -25.54 -11.47 -2.25
N LYS A 182 -25.39 -12.19 -1.13
CA LYS A 182 -25.44 -13.65 -1.12
C LYS A 182 -26.90 -14.14 -1.10
N VAL A 183 -27.20 -15.10 -1.96
CA VAL A 183 -28.48 -15.84 -1.94
C VAL A 183 -28.33 -17.17 -1.20
N SER A 184 -29.46 -17.76 -0.78
CA SER A 184 -29.42 -19.08 -0.13
C SER A 184 -28.88 -20.17 -1.06
N PRO A 185 -28.18 -21.20 -0.54
CA PRO A 185 -27.74 -22.33 -1.37
C PRO A 185 -28.89 -22.96 -2.16
N ARG A 186 -30.07 -23.12 -1.53
CA ARG A 186 -31.27 -23.67 -2.20
C ARG A 186 -31.76 -22.76 -3.33
N LEU A 187 -31.80 -21.45 -3.12
CA LEU A 187 -32.18 -20.50 -4.16
C LEU A 187 -31.18 -20.52 -5.32
N ARG A 188 -29.88 -20.51 -5.03
CA ARG A 188 -28.83 -20.63 -6.06
C ARG A 188 -29.01 -21.91 -6.88
N ASP A 189 -29.16 -23.05 -6.22
CA ASP A 189 -29.25 -24.35 -6.88
C ASP A 189 -30.54 -24.46 -7.71
N ALA A 190 -31.66 -23.89 -7.23
CA ALA A 190 -32.90 -23.79 -8.00
C ALA A 190 -32.75 -22.88 -9.22
N LEU A 191 -32.14 -21.70 -9.09
CA LEU A 191 -31.91 -20.78 -10.22
C LEU A 191 -31.01 -21.40 -11.29
N LEU A 192 -29.90 -22.04 -10.90
CA LEU A 192 -29.02 -22.77 -11.82
C LEU A 192 -29.72 -23.98 -12.44
N GLY A 193 -30.56 -24.68 -11.66
CA GLY A 193 -31.38 -25.80 -12.14
C GLY A 193 -32.42 -25.37 -13.17
N LEU A 194 -33.06 -24.20 -12.97
CA LEU A 194 -34.07 -23.66 -13.88
C LEU A 194 -33.49 -23.29 -15.25
N GLN A 195 -32.24 -22.83 -15.30
CA GLN A 195 -31.49 -22.59 -16.54
C GLN A 195 -31.22 -23.89 -17.31
N LYS A 196 -31.01 -25.02 -16.60
CA LYS A 196 -30.72 -26.33 -17.21
C LYS A 196 -31.97 -27.16 -17.54
N ALA A 197 -33.09 -26.89 -16.87
CA ALA A 197 -34.31 -27.68 -17.00
C ALA A 197 -34.99 -27.47 -18.36
N LYS A 198 -35.11 -28.56 -19.13
CA LYS A 198 -35.73 -28.57 -20.47
C LYS A 198 -37.26 -28.69 -20.44
N THR A 199 -37.84 -29.20 -19.36
CA THR A 199 -39.28 -29.47 -19.25
C THR A 199 -39.96 -28.59 -18.20
N MET A 200 -41.23 -28.26 -18.44
CA MET A 200 -42.01 -27.44 -17.51
C MET A 200 -42.26 -28.13 -16.17
N ALA A 201 -42.41 -29.46 -16.16
CA ALA A 201 -42.53 -30.24 -14.94
C ALA A 201 -41.28 -30.15 -14.04
N ALA A 202 -40.08 -30.25 -14.65
CA ALA A 202 -38.82 -30.10 -13.93
C ALA A 202 -38.65 -28.67 -13.37
N ARG A 203 -39.04 -27.66 -14.15
CA ARG A 203 -39.04 -26.26 -13.68
C ARG A 203 -39.97 -26.03 -12.50
N LEU A 204 -41.20 -26.55 -12.56
CA LEU A 204 -42.19 -26.41 -11.49
C LEU A 204 -41.74 -27.12 -10.20
N LYS A 205 -41.07 -28.28 -10.31
CA LYS A 205 -40.50 -28.98 -9.16
C LYS A 205 -39.43 -28.14 -8.44
N LEU A 206 -38.57 -27.46 -9.20
CA LEU A 206 -37.52 -26.60 -8.64
C LEU A 206 -38.12 -25.39 -7.93
N ILE A 207 -39.12 -24.72 -8.52
CA ILE A 207 -39.81 -23.60 -7.87
C ILE A 207 -40.50 -24.06 -6.58
N ARG A 208 -41.19 -25.21 -6.61
CA ARG A 208 -41.85 -25.79 -5.43
C ARG A 208 -40.89 -26.21 -4.32
N SER A 209 -39.62 -26.41 -4.62
CA SER A 209 -38.60 -26.74 -3.61
C SER A 209 -38.13 -25.54 -2.78
N LEU A 210 -38.47 -24.32 -3.19
CA LEU A 210 -38.09 -23.08 -2.50
C LEU A 210 -39.11 -22.70 -1.44
N SER A 211 -38.61 -22.29 -0.27
CA SER A 211 -39.43 -21.68 0.78
C SER A 211 -39.36 -20.15 0.73
N PRO A 212 -40.34 -19.42 1.30
CA PRO A 212 -40.26 -17.96 1.39
C PRO A 212 -38.99 -17.43 2.09
N ARG A 213 -38.40 -18.23 3.00
CA ARG A 213 -37.13 -17.89 3.67
C ARG A 213 -35.93 -17.97 2.74
N ASP A 214 -35.99 -18.80 1.68
CA ASP A 214 -34.90 -18.93 0.71
C ASP A 214 -34.78 -17.69 -0.20
N LEU A 215 -35.83 -16.88 -0.29
CA LEU A 215 -35.89 -15.64 -1.06
C LEU A 215 -35.31 -14.43 -0.30
N LEU A 216 -35.08 -14.57 1.01
CA LEU A 216 -34.49 -13.48 1.80
C LEU A 216 -32.98 -13.38 1.51
N PRO A 217 -32.45 -12.16 1.26
CA PRO A 217 -31.03 -11.97 1.07
C PRO A 217 -30.27 -12.38 2.34
N GLN A 218 -29.17 -13.12 2.17
CA GLN A 218 -28.31 -13.44 3.30
C GLN A 218 -27.47 -12.22 3.63
N ALA A 219 -27.36 -11.93 4.92
CA ALA A 219 -26.45 -10.91 5.41
C ALA A 219 -25.04 -11.18 4.83
N PRO A 220 -24.31 -10.13 4.41
CA PRO A 220 -23.03 -10.31 3.79
C PRO A 220 -22.06 -11.09 4.70
N GLY A 221 -21.45 -12.13 4.14
CA GLY A 221 -20.68 -13.14 4.90
C GLY A 221 -19.38 -12.65 5.52
N PHE A 222 -18.96 -11.40 5.26
CA PHE A 222 -17.75 -10.81 5.83
C PHE A 222 -17.93 -10.28 7.26
N ASN A 223 -19.17 -10.22 7.77
CA ASN A 223 -19.42 -9.69 9.13
C ASN A 223 -19.01 -10.67 10.25
N ARG A 224 -18.87 -11.97 9.95
CA ARG A 224 -18.46 -13.00 10.90
C ARG A 224 -17.32 -13.80 10.32
N GLU A 225 -16.29 -14.01 11.12
CA GLU A 225 -15.19 -14.90 10.76
C GLU A 225 -15.68 -16.36 10.80
N PRO A 226 -15.50 -17.16 9.73
CA PRO A 226 -16.01 -18.53 9.70
C PRO A 226 -15.41 -19.48 10.74
N SER A 227 -14.15 -19.27 11.12
CA SER A 227 -13.40 -20.12 12.05
C SER A 227 -13.85 -19.93 13.50
N THR A 228 -14.15 -18.69 13.91
CA THR A 228 -14.49 -18.33 15.29
C THR A 228 -15.99 -18.09 15.47
N GLY A 229 -16.71 -17.78 14.39
CA GLY A 229 -18.10 -17.30 14.44
C GLY A 229 -18.24 -15.88 15.00
N GLU A 230 -17.14 -15.25 15.40
CA GLU A 230 -17.11 -13.92 16.01
C GLU A 230 -17.13 -12.83 14.93
N GLN A 231 -17.74 -11.70 15.25
CA GLN A 231 -17.56 -10.47 14.48
C GLN A 231 -16.22 -9.82 14.86
N MET A 232 -15.63 -9.02 13.96
CA MET A 232 -14.36 -8.34 14.23
C MET A 232 -14.39 -7.48 15.51
N GLY A 233 -15.51 -6.81 15.80
CA GLY A 233 -15.68 -6.05 17.04
C GLY A 233 -15.76 -6.93 18.29
N GLN A 234 -16.31 -8.15 18.18
CA GLN A 234 -16.35 -9.11 19.30
C GLN A 234 -14.94 -9.65 19.59
N ALA A 235 -14.18 -9.96 18.55
CA ALA A 235 -12.77 -10.33 18.68
C ALA A 235 -11.95 -9.19 19.31
N ALA A 236 -12.19 -7.94 18.90
CA ALA A 236 -11.54 -6.77 19.50
C ALA A 236 -11.88 -6.62 21.00
N GLU A 237 -13.16 -6.77 21.38
CA GLU A 237 -13.60 -6.71 22.78
C GLU A 237 -12.96 -7.83 23.63
N LYS A 238 -12.87 -9.03 23.07
CA LYS A 238 -12.17 -10.16 23.70
C LYS A 238 -10.70 -9.85 23.94
N MET A 239 -10.02 -9.28 22.95
CA MET A 239 -8.63 -8.84 23.07
C MET A 239 -8.47 -7.72 24.11
N ALA A 240 -9.40 -6.77 24.18
CA ALA A 240 -9.39 -5.71 25.18
C ALA A 240 -9.48 -6.30 26.60
N LYS A 241 -10.38 -7.26 26.84
CA LYS A 241 -10.51 -7.95 28.14
C LYS A 241 -9.26 -8.74 28.52
N LEU A 242 -8.70 -9.51 27.58
CA LEU A 242 -7.49 -10.31 27.81
C LEU A 242 -6.28 -9.44 28.19
N ASN A 243 -6.19 -8.24 27.61
CA ASN A 243 -5.10 -7.30 27.84
C ASN A 243 -5.44 -6.22 28.87
N GLN A 244 -6.57 -6.36 29.59
CA GLN A 244 -7.01 -5.43 30.64
C GLN A 244 -7.11 -3.96 30.18
N ILE A 245 -7.55 -3.74 28.93
CA ILE A 245 -7.70 -2.41 28.34
C ILE A 245 -9.06 -1.85 28.73
N SER A 246 -9.06 -0.81 29.55
CA SER A 246 -10.29 -0.19 30.05
C SER A 246 -11.02 0.57 28.95
N ARG A 247 -12.34 0.77 29.14
CA ARG A 247 -13.15 1.59 28.23
C ARG A 247 -12.60 3.00 28.07
N GLN A 248 -12.15 3.61 29.18
CA GLN A 248 -11.56 4.95 29.17
C GLN A 248 -10.30 5.02 28.30
N GLN A 249 -9.45 3.99 28.34
CA GLN A 249 -8.25 3.94 27.49
C GLN A 249 -8.60 3.83 26.00
N GLN A 250 -9.65 3.09 25.66
CA GLN A 250 -10.14 3.00 24.28
C GLN A 250 -10.72 4.33 23.80
N ASP A 251 -11.56 4.98 24.61
CA ASP A 251 -12.17 6.26 24.30
C ASP A 251 -11.12 7.37 24.12
N GLU A 252 -10.06 7.39 24.94
CA GLU A 252 -8.96 8.36 24.83
C GLU A 252 -8.23 8.24 23.48
N ILE A 253 -7.93 7.01 23.03
CA ILE A 253 -7.29 6.79 21.73
C ILE A 253 -8.23 7.20 20.59
N ALA A 254 -9.52 6.89 20.70
CA ALA A 254 -10.51 7.26 19.69
C ALA A 254 -10.64 8.78 19.57
N TYR A 255 -10.81 9.49 20.68
CA TYR A 255 -10.87 10.96 20.73
C TYR A 255 -9.62 11.59 20.13
N ARG A 256 -8.45 11.15 20.58
CA ARG A 256 -7.16 11.66 20.08
C ARG A 256 -6.99 11.43 18.58
N SER A 257 -7.40 10.26 18.07
CA SER A 257 -7.38 9.96 16.63
C SER A 257 -8.25 10.92 15.83
N HIS A 258 -9.50 11.15 16.27
CA HIS A 258 -10.41 12.09 15.62
C HIS A 258 -9.91 13.54 15.67
N ALA A 259 -9.43 14.00 16.82
CA ALA A 259 -8.89 15.35 16.98
C ALA A 259 -7.64 15.58 16.11
N ASN A 260 -6.74 14.58 16.04
CA ASN A 260 -5.55 14.65 15.19
C ASN A 260 -5.92 14.64 13.69
N ALA A 261 -6.90 13.82 13.29
CA ALA A 261 -7.36 13.77 11.91
C ALA A 261 -7.97 15.11 11.48
N ALA A 262 -8.84 15.71 12.31
CA ALA A 262 -9.42 17.03 12.04
C ALA A 262 -8.34 18.11 11.87
N ARG A 263 -7.39 18.16 12.81
CA ARG A 263 -6.26 19.10 12.74
C ARG A 263 -5.38 18.90 11.51
N ALA A 264 -5.14 17.64 11.12
CA ALA A 264 -4.36 17.34 9.92
C ALA A 264 -5.05 17.80 8.63
N TRP A 265 -6.39 17.72 8.57
CA TRP A 265 -7.17 18.29 7.48
C TRP A 265 -7.13 19.83 7.46
N GLU A 266 -7.36 20.48 8.60
CA GLU A 266 -7.30 21.94 8.73
C GLU A 266 -5.92 22.50 8.34
N ASN A 267 -4.85 21.80 8.71
CA ASN A 267 -3.48 22.19 8.41
C ASN A 267 -2.99 21.75 7.02
N GLY A 268 -3.84 21.12 6.19
CA GLY A 268 -3.49 20.73 4.83
C GLY A 268 -2.47 19.58 4.72
N VAL A 269 -2.27 18.78 5.77
CA VAL A 269 -1.29 17.65 5.78
C VAL A 269 -1.57 16.65 4.64
N TYR A 270 -2.83 16.49 4.24
CA TYR A 270 -3.26 15.53 3.23
C TYR A 270 -3.32 16.09 1.81
N ALA A 271 -2.90 17.34 1.58
CA ALA A 271 -3.06 18.02 0.29
C ALA A 271 -2.43 17.24 -0.89
N ASP A 272 -1.26 16.64 -0.65
CA ASP A 272 -0.53 15.87 -1.67
C ASP A 272 -0.94 14.39 -1.71
N GLU A 273 -1.62 13.88 -0.67
CA GLU A 273 -1.99 12.46 -0.53
C GLU A 273 -3.41 12.17 -1.03
N VAL A 274 -4.32 13.13 -0.92
CA VAL A 274 -5.75 12.93 -1.21
C VAL A 274 -6.15 13.68 -2.46
N MET A 275 -6.58 12.95 -3.49
CA MET A 275 -7.15 13.56 -4.67
C MET A 275 -8.56 14.09 -4.42
N THR A 276 -8.95 15.12 -5.16
CA THR A 276 -10.36 15.49 -5.31
C THR A 276 -11.04 14.48 -6.23
N LEU A 277 -12.22 14.01 -5.83
CA LEU A 277 -12.98 13.02 -6.57
C LEU A 277 -14.41 13.50 -6.76
N PHE A 278 -14.90 13.45 -7.99
CA PHE A 278 -16.26 13.85 -8.37
C PHE A 278 -17.07 12.60 -8.72
N PRO A 279 -17.89 12.07 -7.79
CA PRO A 279 -18.72 10.91 -8.05
C PRO A 279 -19.92 11.28 -8.92
N ALA A 280 -20.33 10.39 -9.81
CA ALA A 280 -21.57 10.53 -10.56
C ALA A 280 -22.80 10.49 -9.61
N PRO A 281 -23.93 11.11 -9.99
CA PRO A 281 -24.10 11.94 -11.18
C PRO A 281 -23.41 13.32 -11.02
N TYR A 282 -22.87 13.83 -12.13
CA TYR A 282 -22.20 15.12 -12.20
C TYR A 282 -23.24 16.24 -12.22
N ASP A 283 -24.02 16.33 -11.14
CA ASP A 283 -25.19 17.21 -11.03
C ASP A 283 -24.80 18.69 -10.91
N LYS A 284 -23.50 18.99 -10.82
CA LYS A 284 -22.95 20.35 -10.83
C LYS A 284 -21.64 20.38 -11.64
N PRO A 285 -21.44 21.41 -12.47
CA PRO A 285 -20.22 21.60 -13.24
C PRO A 285 -18.98 21.78 -12.36
#